data_AF-A0A964B984-F1
#
_entry.id   AF-A0A964B984-F1
#
_cell.length_a   1.000
_cell.length_b   1.000
_cell.length_c   1.000
_cell.angle_alpha   90.00
_cell.angle_beta   90.00
_cell.angle_gamma   90.00
#
_symmetry.space_group_name_H-M   'P 1'
#
loop_
_entity.id
_entity.type
_entity.pdbx_description
1 polymer ?
#
loop_
_entity_poly.entity_id
_entity_poly.type
_entity_poly.pdbx_seq_one_letter_code
_entity_poly.pdbx_strand_id
1 'polypeptide(L)'
;MRADLITQSLELAAARAADLTPHVYARLFAERPELEAMFGDNPRLVQGEMLARALETILDFIGDRSYAANLISAESMAHATYEVAPDLFVQFFRVIADTLRELLGAEWTDETERAWRGLVADMAACAPQDEGVLA
;
A
#
# COMPACT_ATOMS: atom_id res chain seq x y z
N MET A 1 12.60 -12.98 10.51
CA MET A 1 12.44 -13.08 9.03
C MET A 1 11.81 -11.80 8.49
N ARG A 2 11.80 -11.56 7.17
CA ARG A 2 11.13 -10.37 6.58
C ARG A 2 9.65 -10.30 6.97
N ALA A 3 8.93 -11.43 6.91
CA ALA A 3 7.52 -11.50 7.29
C ALA A 3 7.28 -11.01 8.73
N ASP A 4 8.06 -11.49 9.70
CA ASP A 4 7.93 -11.08 11.11
C ASP A 4 8.07 -9.56 11.29
N LEU A 5 9.02 -8.93 10.59
CA LEU A 5 9.24 -7.48 10.66
C LEU A 5 8.03 -6.71 10.11
N ILE A 6 7.43 -7.18 9.01
CA ILE A 6 6.23 -6.57 8.44
C ILE A 6 5.04 -6.72 9.40
N THR A 7 4.77 -7.94 9.87
CA THR A 7 3.67 -8.22 10.79
C THR A 7 3.81 -7.42 12.09
N GLN A 8 4.99 -7.44 12.70
CA GLN A 8 5.25 -6.69 13.94
C GLN A 8 5.05 -5.19 13.74
N SER A 9 5.49 -4.63 12.61
CA SER A 9 5.29 -3.19 12.34
C SER A 9 3.82 -2.81 12.20
N LEU A 10 2.99 -3.69 11.64
CA LEU A 10 1.54 -3.52 11.53
C LEU A 10 0.85 -3.61 12.89
N GLU A 11 1.22 -4.60 13.72
CA GLU A 11 0.71 -4.76 15.08
C GLU A 11 1.04 -3.53 15.95
N LEU A 12 2.28 -3.05 15.86
CA LEU A 12 2.74 -1.85 16.54
C LEU A 12 1.99 -0.59 16.10
N ALA A 13 1.66 -0.47 14.81
CA ALA A 13 0.88 0.64 14.31
C ALA A 13 -0.58 0.58 14.79
N ALA A 14 -1.19 -0.61 14.75
CA ALA A 14 -2.55 -0.83 15.26
C ALA A 14 -2.69 -0.54 16.76
N ALA A 15 -1.62 -0.74 17.55
CA ALA A 15 -1.59 -0.35 18.95
C ALA A 15 -1.54 1.18 19.18
N ARG A 16 -1.07 1.96 18.20
CA ARG A 16 -0.95 3.43 18.29
C ARG A 16 -2.12 4.17 17.66
N ALA A 17 -2.72 3.61 16.62
CA ALA A 17 -3.83 4.21 15.89
C ALA A 17 -4.96 3.19 15.76
N ALA A 18 -6.12 3.53 16.32
CA ALA A 18 -7.32 2.70 16.22
C ALA A 18 -7.82 2.55 14.77
N ASP A 19 -7.52 3.55 13.92
CA ASP A 19 -7.81 3.54 12.49
C ASP A 19 -6.64 4.15 11.73
N LEU A 20 -6.02 3.37 10.84
CA LEU A 20 -4.92 3.83 9.99
C LEU A 20 -5.41 4.61 8.75
N THR A 21 -6.69 4.46 8.38
CA THR A 21 -7.27 5.01 7.15
C THR A 21 -7.02 6.51 7.01
N PRO A 22 -7.33 7.36 8.02
CA PRO A 22 -7.13 8.79 7.88
C PRO A 22 -5.65 9.18 7.71
N HIS A 23 -4.74 8.43 8.34
CA HIS A 23 -3.30 8.70 8.27
C HIS A 23 -2.73 8.34 6.89
N VAL A 24 -3.10 7.17 6.36
CA VAL A 24 -2.65 6.71 5.04
C VAL A 24 -3.18 7.64 3.94
N TYR A 25 -4.46 8.00 3.98
CA TYR A 25 -5.05 8.85 2.94
C TYR A 25 -4.63 10.32 3.05
N ALA A 26 -4.41 10.85 4.26
CA ALA A 26 -3.82 12.18 4.42
C ALA A 26 -2.44 12.25 3.76
N ARG A 27 -1.61 11.21 3.93
CA ARG A 27 -0.31 11.11 3.25
C ARG A 27 -0.46 10.97 1.74
N LEU A 28 -1.35 10.08 1.28
CA LEU A 28 -1.61 9.88 -0.15
C LEU A 28 -1.98 11.20 -0.83
N PHE A 29 -2.93 11.95 -0.28
CA PHE A 29 -3.40 13.20 -0.87
C PHE A 29 -2.42 14.36 -0.71
N ALA A 30 -1.55 14.34 0.30
CA ALA A 30 -0.44 15.28 0.37
C ALA A 30 0.56 15.06 -0.78
N GLU A 31 0.76 13.81 -1.20
CA GLU A 31 1.67 13.45 -2.30
C GLU A 31 1.01 13.55 -3.69
N ARG A 32 -0.31 13.29 -3.75
CA ARG A 32 -1.13 13.23 -4.96
C ARG A 32 -2.52 13.85 -4.73
N PRO A 33 -2.62 15.19 -4.63
CA PRO A 33 -3.88 15.87 -4.36
C PRO A 33 -4.99 15.57 -5.38
N GLU A 34 -4.61 15.25 -6.62
CA GLU A 34 -5.51 14.88 -7.71
C GLU A 34 -6.39 13.65 -7.39
N LEU A 35 -5.93 12.76 -6.51
CA LEU A 35 -6.66 11.54 -6.18
C LEU A 35 -7.83 11.75 -5.23
N GLU A 36 -7.85 12.86 -4.48
CA GLU A 36 -8.89 13.12 -3.47
C GLU A 36 -10.29 13.20 -4.10
N ALA A 37 -10.38 13.84 -5.27
CA ALA A 37 -11.64 14.02 -6.00
C ALA A 37 -12.25 12.70 -6.50
N MET A 38 -11.46 11.62 -6.56
CA MET A 38 -11.89 10.34 -7.12
C MET A 38 -12.71 9.49 -6.14
N PHE A 39 -12.69 9.81 -4.84
CA PHE A 39 -13.37 9.02 -3.81
C PHE A 39 -14.87 9.36 -3.64
N GLY A 40 -15.40 10.28 -4.45
CA GLY A 40 -16.84 10.58 -4.57
C GLY A 40 -17.50 11.01 -3.26
N ASP A 41 -18.80 10.69 -3.10
CA ASP A 41 -19.64 11.18 -2.00
C ASP A 41 -19.44 10.43 -0.67
N ASN A 42 -18.88 9.20 -0.70
CA ASN A 42 -18.67 8.36 0.49
C ASN A 42 -17.19 7.99 0.70
N PRO A 43 -16.28 8.98 0.75
CA PRO A 43 -14.86 8.73 0.68
C PRO A 43 -14.36 7.86 1.84
N ARG A 44 -14.86 8.09 3.07
CA ARG A 44 -14.43 7.32 4.24
C ARG A 44 -14.69 5.81 4.13
N LEU A 45 -15.83 5.42 3.54
CA LEU A 45 -16.17 4.00 3.41
C LEU A 45 -15.25 3.34 2.38
N VAL A 46 -15.15 3.94 1.19
CA VAL A 46 -14.31 3.43 0.10
C VAL A 46 -12.84 3.36 0.52
N GLN A 47 -12.36 4.42 1.19
CA GLN A 47 -10.99 4.48 1.70
C GLN A 47 -10.69 3.35 2.68
N GLY A 48 -11.57 3.12 3.64
CA GLY A 48 -11.42 2.04 4.63
C GLY A 48 -11.42 0.66 3.97
N GLU A 49 -12.33 0.41 3.03
CA GLU A 49 -12.40 -0.85 2.28
C GLU A 49 -11.14 -1.10 1.45
N MET A 50 -10.66 -0.09 0.74
CA MET A 50 -9.43 -0.18 -0.06
C MET A 50 -8.19 -0.40 0.80
N LEU A 51 -8.08 0.28 1.95
CA LEU A 51 -6.97 0.05 2.87
C LEU A 51 -7.02 -1.36 3.48
N ALA A 52 -8.19 -1.83 3.89
CA ALA A 52 -8.35 -3.19 4.40
C ALA A 52 -7.90 -4.22 3.36
N ARG A 53 -8.30 -4.07 2.10
CA ARG A 53 -7.87 -4.94 1.00
C ARG A 53 -6.36 -4.89 0.76
N ALA A 54 -5.76 -3.71 0.84
CA ALA A 54 -4.31 -3.56 0.71
C ALA A 54 -3.56 -4.28 1.84
N LEU A 55 -4.06 -4.18 3.08
CA LEU A 55 -3.49 -4.90 4.23
C LEU A 55 -3.64 -6.42 4.11
N GLU A 56 -4.81 -6.92 3.68
CA GLU A 56 -5.01 -8.35 3.35
C GLU A 56 -4.00 -8.83 2.31
N THR A 57 -3.79 -8.02 1.26
CA THR A 57 -2.84 -8.33 0.19
C THR A 57 -1.40 -8.40 0.73
N ILE A 58 -1.01 -7.47 1.62
CA ILE A 58 0.29 -7.49 2.28
C ILE A 58 0.48 -8.78 3.08
N LEU A 59 -0.52 -9.15 3.90
CA LEU A 59 -0.45 -10.32 4.78
C LEU A 59 -0.39 -11.64 3.99
N ASP A 60 -1.16 -11.77 2.90
CA ASP A 60 -1.03 -12.94 2.00
C ASP A 60 0.34 -12.97 1.31
N PHE A 61 0.84 -11.81 0.87
CA PHE A 61 2.12 -11.72 0.15
C PHE A 61 3.33 -12.11 1.00
N ILE A 62 3.31 -11.81 2.30
CA ILE A 62 4.37 -12.20 3.24
C ILE A 62 4.19 -13.64 3.78
N GLY A 63 3.00 -14.21 3.63
CA GLY A 63 2.67 -15.59 3.97
C GLY A 63 2.83 -16.54 2.77
N ASP A 64 1.80 -17.35 2.52
CA ASP A 64 1.82 -18.41 1.50
C ASP A 64 1.72 -17.89 0.05
N ARG A 65 1.45 -16.58 -0.15
CA ARG A 65 1.32 -15.94 -1.47
C ARG A 65 0.28 -16.61 -2.36
N SER A 66 -0.83 -17.04 -1.78
CA SER A 66 -1.80 -17.86 -2.49
C SER A 66 -2.52 -17.10 -3.60
N TYR A 67 -2.63 -15.76 -3.47
CA TYR A 67 -3.37 -14.95 -4.45
C TYR A 67 -2.81 -13.55 -4.67
N ALA A 68 -1.97 -13.01 -3.79
CA ALA A 68 -1.57 -11.60 -3.81
C ALA A 68 -0.93 -11.16 -5.13
N ALA A 69 -0.07 -11.98 -5.76
CA ALA A 69 0.56 -11.63 -7.04
C ALA A 69 -0.47 -11.43 -8.17
N ASN A 70 -1.43 -12.35 -8.29
CA ASN A 70 -2.50 -12.26 -9.29
C ASN A 70 -3.44 -11.09 -8.99
N LEU A 71 -3.75 -10.86 -7.71
CA LEU A 71 -4.58 -9.75 -7.27
C LEU A 71 -3.93 -8.40 -7.60
N ILE A 72 -2.64 -8.22 -7.31
CA ILE A 72 -1.91 -6.98 -7.62
C ILE A 72 -1.94 -6.71 -9.12
N SER A 73 -1.68 -7.72 -9.95
CA SER A 73 -1.75 -7.59 -11.40
C SER A 73 -3.14 -7.17 -11.87
N ALA A 74 -4.19 -7.88 -11.44
CA ALA A 74 -5.57 -7.60 -11.84
C ALA A 74 -6.08 -6.24 -11.36
N GLU A 75 -5.85 -5.90 -10.09
CA GLU A 75 -6.31 -4.65 -9.48
C GLU A 75 -5.58 -3.44 -10.07
N SER A 76 -4.27 -3.54 -10.33
CA SER A 76 -3.51 -2.46 -10.97
C SER A 76 -4.05 -2.12 -12.37
N MET A 77 -4.51 -3.12 -13.13
CA MET A 77 -5.17 -2.91 -14.42
C MET A 77 -6.58 -2.36 -14.26
N ALA A 78 -7.35 -2.85 -13.29
CA ALA A 78 -8.71 -2.35 -13.03
C ALA A 78 -8.69 -0.86 -12.65
N HIS A 79 -7.67 -0.46 -11.89
CA HIS A 79 -7.44 0.91 -11.43
C HIS A 79 -7.16 1.91 -12.55
N ALA A 80 -6.70 1.45 -13.73
CA ALA A 80 -6.56 2.29 -14.91
C ALA A 80 -7.90 2.88 -15.39
N THR A 81 -9.04 2.24 -15.09
CA THR A 81 -10.38 2.77 -15.36
C THR A 81 -10.65 4.07 -14.59
N TYR A 82 -9.95 4.25 -13.46
CA TYR A 82 -10.01 5.44 -12.62
C TYR A 82 -8.82 6.37 -12.87
N GLU A 83 -8.09 6.24 -13.98
CA GLU A 83 -6.90 7.05 -14.28
C GLU A 83 -5.73 6.84 -13.29
N VAL A 84 -5.75 5.76 -12.51
CA VAL A 84 -4.63 5.35 -11.65
C VAL A 84 -3.74 4.39 -12.43
N ALA A 85 -2.56 4.86 -12.84
CA ALA A 85 -1.57 4.01 -13.50
C ALA A 85 -1.09 2.87 -12.58
N PRO A 86 -0.66 1.71 -13.12
CA PRO A 86 -0.15 0.59 -12.33
C PRO A 86 0.96 0.98 -11.34
N ASP A 87 1.87 1.85 -11.76
CA ASP A 87 2.93 2.39 -10.90
C ASP A 87 2.40 3.21 -9.72
N LEU A 88 1.30 3.94 -9.92
CA LEU A 88 0.65 4.69 -8.86
C LEU A 88 -0.12 3.76 -7.91
N PHE A 89 -0.77 2.73 -8.45
CA PHE A 89 -1.41 1.69 -7.64
C PHE A 89 -0.40 1.02 -6.69
N VAL A 90 0.76 0.61 -7.20
CA VAL A 90 1.78 -0.01 -6.35
C VAL A 90 2.40 0.98 -5.37
N GLN A 91 2.52 2.26 -5.73
CA GLN A 91 2.98 3.30 -4.79
C GLN A 91 2.09 3.42 -3.55
N PHE A 92 0.84 2.98 -3.58
CA PHE A 92 -0.01 2.96 -2.39
C PHE A 92 0.59 2.10 -1.27
N PHE A 93 1.24 0.97 -1.58
CA PHE A 93 1.93 0.15 -0.57
C PHE A 93 3.14 0.87 0.06
N ARG A 94 3.83 1.73 -0.70
CA ARG A 94 4.86 2.62 -0.15
C ARG A 94 4.24 3.64 0.80
N VAL A 95 3.12 4.25 0.43
CA VAL A 95 2.41 5.23 1.28
C VAL A 95 2.01 4.60 2.62
N ILE A 96 1.55 3.34 2.61
CA ILE A 96 1.29 2.59 3.85
C ILE A 96 2.58 2.48 4.67
N ALA A 97 3.68 1.98 4.08
CA ALA A 97 4.96 1.83 4.78
C ALA A 97 5.46 3.15 5.39
N ASP A 98 5.40 4.26 4.65
CA ASP A 98 5.79 5.58 5.12
C ASP A 98 4.90 6.09 6.27
N THR A 99 3.61 5.74 6.24
CA THR A 99 2.68 6.05 7.33
C THR A 99 3.05 5.28 8.59
N LEU A 100 3.37 3.99 8.47
CA LEU A 100 3.83 3.19 9.61
C LEU A 100 5.15 3.75 10.16
N ARG A 101 6.10 4.09 9.29
CA ARG A 101 7.38 4.70 9.69
C ARG A 101 7.19 5.95 10.54
N GLU A 102 6.27 6.82 10.14
CA GLU A 102 5.93 8.02 10.91
C GLU A 102 5.29 7.70 12.27
N LEU A 103 4.33 6.75 12.30
CA LEU A 103 3.66 6.34 13.53
C LEU A 103 4.60 5.63 14.53
N LEU A 104 5.53 4.81 14.03
CA LEU A 104 6.43 4.01 14.86
C LEU A 104 7.65 4.80 15.34
N GLY A 105 8.05 5.86 14.62
CA GLY A 105 9.15 6.73 15.01
C GLY A 105 10.42 5.94 15.31
N ALA A 106 10.91 6.01 16.55
CA ALA A 106 12.14 5.35 16.98
C ALA A 106 12.09 3.80 16.93
N GLU A 107 10.89 3.20 16.89
CA GLU A 107 10.72 1.74 16.77
C GLU A 107 10.76 1.25 15.32
N TRP A 108 10.78 2.18 14.34
CA TRP A 108 11.04 1.84 12.95
C TRP A 108 12.55 1.69 12.72
N THR A 109 13.03 0.45 12.73
CA THR A 109 14.46 0.15 12.55
C THR A 109 14.85 0.11 11.06
N ASP A 110 16.15 0.19 10.78
CA ASP A 110 16.69 0.00 9.43
C ASP A 110 16.35 -1.38 8.84
N GLU A 111 16.11 -2.38 9.69
CA GLU A 111 15.72 -3.72 9.27
C GLU A 111 14.26 -3.74 8.81
N THR A 112 13.38 -3.07 9.54
CA THR A 112 11.98 -2.83 9.14
C THR A 112 11.92 -2.05 7.83
N GLU A 113 12.71 -0.98 7.70
CA GLU A 113 12.84 -0.22 6.45
C GLU A 113 13.22 -1.13 5.26
N ARG A 114 14.29 -1.92 5.41
CA ARG A 114 14.73 -2.85 4.35
C ARG A 114 13.67 -3.90 4.03
N ALA A 115 12.96 -4.41 5.04
CA ALA A 115 11.88 -5.38 4.87
C ALA A 115 10.75 -4.80 4.01
N TRP A 116 10.28 -3.60 4.34
CA TRP A 116 9.22 -2.91 3.60
C TRP A 116 9.64 -2.51 2.19
N ARG A 117 10.85 -1.97 2.00
CA ARG A 117 11.36 -1.66 0.65
C ARG A 117 11.43 -2.90 -0.24
N GLY A 118 11.88 -4.03 0.31
CA GLY A 118 11.90 -5.30 -0.41
C GLY A 118 10.51 -5.84 -0.74
N LEU A 119 9.56 -5.70 0.19
CA LEU A 119 8.16 -6.09 -0.04
C LEU A 119 7.53 -5.28 -1.18
N VAL A 120 7.64 -3.95 -1.13
CA VAL A 120 7.08 -3.06 -2.16
C VAL A 120 7.70 -3.33 -3.53
N ALA A 121 9.02 -3.58 -3.59
CA ALA A 121 9.69 -3.94 -4.83
C ALA A 121 9.19 -5.28 -5.41
N ASP A 122 9.01 -6.30 -4.57
CA ASP A 122 8.47 -7.59 -5.00
C ASP A 122 7.01 -7.46 -5.51
N MET A 123 6.20 -6.62 -4.85
CA MET A 123 4.83 -6.32 -5.29
C MET A 123 4.80 -5.54 -6.61
N ALA A 124 5.71 -4.58 -6.78
CA ALA A 124 5.86 -3.84 -8.04
C ALA A 124 6.14 -4.75 -9.22
N ALA A 125 6.97 -5.78 -9.02
CA ALA A 125 7.29 -6.76 -10.05
C ALA A 125 6.08 -7.63 -10.47
N CYS A 126 4.99 -7.63 -9.69
CA CYS A 126 3.75 -8.34 -10.02
C CYS A 126 2.79 -7.48 -10.88
N ALA A 127 2.93 -6.15 -10.82
CA ALA A 127 2.14 -5.24 -11.64
C ALA A 127 2.72 -5.19 -13.07
N PRO A 128 1.87 -5.07 -14.11
CA PRO A 128 2.35 -4.79 -15.44
C PRO A 128 3.14 -3.48 -15.41
N GLN A 129 4.35 -3.53 -15.95
CA GLN A 129 5.16 -2.34 -16.13
C GLN A 129 4.53 -1.55 -17.27
N ASP A 130 4.36 -0.25 -17.09
CA ASP A 130 4.02 0.62 -18.20
C ASP A 130 5.25 0.65 -19.13
N GLU A 131 5.28 -0.25 -20.12
CA GLU A 131 6.18 -0.10 -21.26
C GLU A 131 5.70 1.14 -21.99
N GLY A 132 6.18 2.29 -21.52
CA GLY A 132 5.82 3.58 -22.08
C GLY A 132 5.84 3.47 -23.59
N VAL A 133 4.70 3.79 -24.20
CA VAL A 133 4.62 3.97 -25.65
C VAL A 133 5.63 5.07 -25.99
N LEU A 134 6.84 4.66 -26.33
CA LEU A 134 7.79 5.47 -27.07
C LEU A 134 7.26 5.54 -28.50
N ALA A 135 6.41 6.55 -28.76
CA ALA A 135 6.31 7.35 -29.99
C ALA A 135 4.90 7.94 -30.15
#